data_AF-A0A7G1IDR8-F1
#
_entry.id   AF-A0A7G1IDR8-F1
#
_cell.length_a   1.000
_cell.length_b   1.000
_cell.length_c   1.000
_cell.angle_alpha   90.00
_cell.angle_beta   90.00
_cell.angle_gamma   90.00
#
_symmetry.space_group_name_H-M   'P 1'
#
loop_
_entity.id
_entity.type
_entity.pdbx_description
1 polymer ?
#
loop_
_entity_poly.entity_id
_entity_poly.type
_entity_poly.pdbx_seq_one_letter_code
_entity_poly.pdbx_strand_id
1 'polypeptide(L)'
;MTSREGPSHIASENPQRLPTKRDVEIGIAAMAGVAKSNGLSVTDESLLEAASRYLADDDIDWRKVAERPADEISAGLESDVAKRCALFLMTAAIFAHGRVQLPRVEASRKVARTLGCHEGSSMTYSTLPADANSSGPCESGQSS
;
A
#
# COMPACT_ATOMS: atom_id res chain seq x y z
N MET A 1 52.62 -14.30 5.40
CA MET A 1 51.70 -14.34 4.25
C MET A 1 50.29 -14.21 4.78
N THR A 2 49.49 -13.46 4.06
CA THR A 2 48.29 -12.72 4.44
C THR A 2 47.07 -13.57 4.81
N SER A 3 46.21 -12.93 5.61
CA SER A 3 44.78 -13.17 5.86
C SER A 3 44.10 -14.27 5.06
N ARG A 4 43.33 -15.07 5.79
CA ARG A 4 42.06 -15.58 5.27
C ARG A 4 40.98 -15.31 6.31
N GLU A 5 40.55 -14.05 6.36
CA GLU A 5 39.21 -13.71 6.87
C GLU A 5 38.20 -14.59 6.13
N GLY A 6 37.61 -15.53 6.86
CA GLY A 6 36.46 -16.28 6.38
C GLY A 6 35.27 -15.34 6.19
N PRO A 7 34.35 -15.63 5.25
CA PRO A 7 33.31 -14.70 4.86
C PRO A 7 32.50 -14.25 6.08
N SER A 8 32.49 -12.93 6.25
CA SER A 8 31.56 -12.18 7.09
C SER A 8 30.19 -12.85 7.13
N HIS A 9 29.67 -13.03 8.35
CA HIS A 9 28.27 -13.16 8.68
C HIS A 9 27.41 -12.45 7.62
N ILE A 10 26.89 -13.20 6.65
CA ILE A 10 25.70 -12.77 5.93
C ILE A 10 24.63 -12.93 7.00
N ALA A 11 24.37 -11.85 7.72
CA ALA A 11 23.15 -11.72 8.49
C ALA A 11 22.05 -12.21 7.57
N SER A 12 21.31 -13.24 7.99
CA SER A 12 20.21 -13.81 7.24
C SER A 12 19.20 -12.69 6.99
N GLU A 13 19.35 -11.97 5.89
CA GLU A 13 18.32 -11.09 5.38
C GLU A 13 17.12 -11.98 5.18
N ASN A 14 16.12 -11.83 6.05
CA ASN A 14 14.90 -12.60 6.05
C ASN A 14 14.35 -12.64 4.61
N PRO A 15 14.47 -13.76 3.88
CA PRO A 15 14.30 -13.77 2.42
C PRO A 15 12.84 -13.56 1.99
N GLN A 16 11.92 -13.42 2.95
CA GLN A 16 10.51 -13.13 2.71
C GLN A 16 9.96 -11.92 3.47
N ARG A 17 10.76 -11.23 4.33
CA ARG A 17 10.33 -10.16 5.26
C ARG A 17 8.83 -10.24 5.60
N LEU A 18 8.44 -11.33 6.24
CA LEU A 18 7.08 -11.56 6.71
C LEU A 18 6.62 -10.35 7.53
N PRO A 19 5.31 -10.00 7.49
CA PRO A 19 4.79 -8.90 8.28
C PRO A 19 5.14 -9.09 9.76
N THR A 20 5.73 -8.06 10.36
CA THR A 20 5.96 -8.02 11.80
C THR A 20 4.64 -7.78 12.53
N LYS A 21 4.59 -7.99 13.85
CA LYS A 21 3.43 -7.62 14.67
C LYS A 21 3.00 -6.18 14.46
N ARG A 22 3.96 -5.25 14.37
CA ARG A 22 3.70 -3.83 14.08
C ARG A 22 3.02 -3.64 12.72
N ASP A 23 3.48 -4.36 11.69
CA ASP A 23 2.87 -4.29 10.36
C ASP A 23 1.42 -4.78 10.37
N VAL A 24 1.15 -5.85 11.12
CA VAL A 24 -0.21 -6.38 11.31
C VAL A 24 -1.08 -5.38 12.07
N GLU A 25 -0.58 -4.78 13.16
CA GLU A 25 -1.28 -3.71 13.88
C GLU A 25 -1.62 -2.52 12.97
N ILE A 26 -0.67 -2.09 12.13
CA ILE A 26 -0.90 -1.01 11.15
C ILE A 26 -1.98 -1.43 10.13
N GLY A 27 -1.94 -2.68 9.65
CA GLY A 27 -2.95 -3.24 8.76
C GLY A 27 -4.35 -3.28 9.38
N ILE A 28 -4.46 -3.68 10.64
CA ILE A 28 -5.72 -3.69 11.41
C ILE A 28 -6.21 -2.26 11.65
N ALA A 29 -5.32 -1.31 11.99
CA ALA A 29 -5.67 0.11 12.14
C ALA A 29 -6.25 0.68 10.84
N ALA A 30 -5.59 0.38 9.72
CA ALA A 30 -6.01 0.77 8.38
C ALA A 30 -7.39 0.22 8.02
N MET A 31 -7.59 -1.08 8.27
CA MET A 31 -8.88 -1.75 8.09
C MET A 31 -9.98 -1.12 8.95
N ALA A 32 -9.69 -0.82 10.22
CA ALA A 32 -10.64 -0.17 11.11
C ALA A 32 -10.98 1.26 10.64
N GLY A 33 -10.00 2.01 10.14
CA GLY A 33 -10.22 3.32 9.54
C GLY A 33 -11.16 3.26 8.33
N VAL A 34 -10.99 2.26 7.46
CA VAL A 34 -11.91 2.01 6.33
C VAL A 34 -13.30 1.62 6.83
N ALA A 35 -13.40 0.72 7.80
CA ALA A 35 -14.67 0.26 8.34
C ALA A 35 -15.46 1.41 9.01
N LYS A 36 -14.79 2.29 9.76
CA LYS A 36 -15.40 3.45 10.44
C LYS A 36 -15.89 4.53 9.48
N SER A 37 -15.41 4.57 8.24
CA SER A 37 -15.65 5.67 7.29
C SER A 37 -17.11 5.95 6.95
N ASN A 38 -17.99 4.95 7.09
CA ASN A 38 -19.43 5.05 6.86
C ASN A 38 -20.25 4.59 8.08
N GLY A 39 -19.65 4.58 9.27
CA GLY A 39 -20.20 3.97 10.47
C GLY A 39 -19.73 2.54 10.67
N LEU A 40 -19.38 2.20 11.91
CA LEU A 40 -18.93 0.88 12.29
C LEU A 40 -20.13 -0.03 12.60
N SER A 41 -20.23 -1.18 11.93
CA SER A 41 -21.29 -2.16 12.16
C SER A 41 -20.82 -3.37 12.97
N VAL A 42 -21.75 -4.19 13.45
CA VAL A 42 -21.47 -5.49 14.09
C VAL A 42 -20.68 -6.42 13.16
N THR A 43 -20.94 -6.38 11.85
CA THR A 43 -20.18 -7.15 10.85
C THR A 43 -18.74 -6.67 10.77
N ASP A 44 -18.52 -5.36 10.83
CA ASP A 44 -17.18 -4.79 10.82
C ASP A 44 -16.41 -5.14 12.09
N GLU A 45 -17.05 -5.04 13.25
CA GLU A 45 -16.47 -5.44 14.54
C GLU A 45 -16.10 -6.92 14.53
N SER A 46 -16.98 -7.78 14.03
CA SER A 46 -16.72 -9.22 13.93
C SER A 46 -15.54 -9.53 13.00
N LEU A 47 -15.42 -8.79 11.89
CA LEU A 47 -14.33 -8.95 10.95
C LEU A 47 -13.00 -8.45 11.52
N LEU A 48 -13.01 -7.31 12.24
CA LEU A 48 -11.83 -6.77 12.93
C LEU A 48 -11.37 -7.69 14.07
N GLU A 49 -12.31 -8.26 14.81
CA GLU A 49 -12.03 -9.25 15.84
C GLU A 49 -11.38 -10.50 15.26
N ALA A 50 -11.91 -11.02 14.15
CA ALA A 50 -11.32 -12.15 13.45
C ALA A 50 -9.91 -11.83 12.94
N ALA A 51 -9.73 -10.68 12.28
CA ALA A 51 -8.42 -10.24 11.80
C ALA A 51 -7.40 -10.17 12.96
N SER A 52 -7.82 -9.68 14.11
CA SER A 52 -6.93 -9.51 15.26
C SER A 52 -6.54 -10.81 15.94
N ARG A 53 -7.43 -11.80 15.95
CA ARG A 53 -7.17 -13.14 16.53
C ARG A 53 -6.37 -14.05 15.61
N TYR A 54 -6.52 -13.91 14.30
CA TYR A 54 -5.96 -14.88 13.33
C TYR A 54 -4.67 -14.42 12.66
N LEU A 55 -4.32 -13.13 12.71
CA LEU A 55 -3.17 -12.58 11.98
C LEU A 55 -1.94 -12.33 12.84
N ALA A 56 -2.05 -12.45 14.16
CA ALA A 56 -0.92 -12.30 15.07
C ALA A 56 -0.92 -13.44 16.09
N ASP A 57 0.27 -13.84 16.52
CA ASP A 57 0.45 -14.88 17.56
C ASP A 57 -0.04 -14.40 18.93
N ASP A 58 -0.04 -13.09 19.15
CA ASP A 58 -0.61 -12.43 20.32
C ASP A 58 -1.94 -11.76 19.94
N ASP A 59 -2.92 -11.81 20.84
CA ASP A 59 -4.18 -11.09 20.67
C ASP A 59 -3.93 -9.57 20.51
N ILE A 60 -4.25 -9.06 19.32
CA ILE A 60 -4.27 -7.62 19.05
C ILE A 60 -5.63 -7.05 19.50
N ASP A 61 -5.62 -6.01 20.33
CA ASP A 61 -6.83 -5.28 20.67
C ASP A 61 -7.13 -4.24 19.58
N TRP A 62 -7.97 -4.61 18.61
CA TRP A 62 -8.29 -3.72 17.49
C TRP A 62 -8.93 -2.41 17.93
N ARG A 63 -9.62 -2.36 19.07
CA ARG A 63 -10.27 -1.12 19.54
C ARG A 63 -9.21 -0.09 19.90
N LYS A 64 -8.18 -0.51 20.66
CA LYS A 64 -7.04 0.34 20.98
C LYS A 64 -6.28 0.77 19.74
N VAL A 65 -6.01 -0.18 18.84
CA VAL A 65 -5.28 0.11 17.59
C VAL A 65 -6.07 1.06 16.69
N ALA A 66 -7.41 0.95 16.66
CA ALA A 66 -8.28 1.80 15.86
C ALA A 66 -8.52 3.21 16.45
N GLU A 67 -8.09 3.45 17.68
CA GLU A 67 -8.11 4.77 18.34
C GLU A 67 -6.73 5.46 18.31
N ARG A 68 -5.69 4.76 17.86
CA ARG A 68 -4.36 5.35 17.72
C ARG A 68 -4.39 6.56 16.77
N PRO A 69 -3.62 7.62 17.07
CA PRO A 69 -3.53 8.78 16.20
C PRO A 69 -3.00 8.37 14.82
N ALA A 70 -3.49 9.04 13.77
CA ALA A 70 -3.11 8.76 12.38
C ALA A 70 -1.58 8.87 12.16
N ASP A 71 -0.89 9.58 13.03
CA ASP A 71 0.56 9.80 13.01
C ASP A 71 1.33 8.50 13.25
N GLU A 72 0.81 7.56 14.04
CA GLU A 72 1.44 6.25 14.26
C GLU A 72 1.28 5.31 13.07
N ILE A 73 0.19 5.48 12.31
CA ILE A 73 -0.10 4.78 11.05
C ILE A 73 0.75 5.37 9.91
N SER A 74 1.13 6.66 10.02
CA SER A 74 1.94 7.37 9.03
C SER A 74 3.39 6.94 8.94
N ALA A 75 3.86 6.11 9.89
CA ALA A 75 5.18 5.50 9.83
C ALA A 75 5.37 4.57 8.61
N GLY A 76 4.30 4.27 7.87
CA GLY A 76 4.34 3.50 6.64
C GLY A 76 4.64 2.02 6.87
N LEU A 77 4.55 1.25 5.79
CA LEU A 77 4.92 -0.17 5.79
C LEU A 77 6.16 -0.34 4.92
N GLU A 78 7.22 -0.92 5.49
CA GLU A 78 8.51 -1.08 4.80
C GLU A 78 8.52 -2.30 3.87
N SER A 79 7.84 -3.38 4.25
CA SER A 79 7.77 -4.61 3.47
C SER A 79 6.63 -4.56 2.46
N ASP A 80 6.88 -4.96 1.21
CA ASP A 80 5.82 -5.14 0.22
C ASP A 80 4.80 -6.20 0.64
N VAL A 81 5.24 -7.22 1.40
CA VAL A 81 4.33 -8.23 1.96
C VAL A 81 3.40 -7.58 2.98
N ALA A 82 3.92 -6.70 3.84
CA ALA A 82 3.12 -5.94 4.78
C ALA A 82 2.14 -5.00 4.06
N LYS A 83 2.59 -4.28 3.02
CA LYS A 83 1.71 -3.44 2.18
C LYS A 83 0.57 -4.23 1.56
N ARG A 84 0.87 -5.40 0.99
CA ARG A 84 -0.15 -6.31 0.42
C ARG A 84 -1.10 -6.83 1.49
N CYS A 85 -0.60 -7.15 2.69
CA CYS A 85 -1.43 -7.56 3.82
C CYS A 85 -2.41 -6.44 4.20
N ALA A 86 -1.94 -5.20 4.40
CA ALA A 86 -2.79 -4.07 4.72
C ALA A 86 -3.83 -3.78 3.61
N LEU A 87 -3.44 -3.87 2.33
CA LEU A 87 -4.37 -3.75 1.20
C LEU A 87 -5.45 -4.84 1.20
N PHE A 88 -5.08 -6.08 1.52
CA PHE A 88 -6.01 -7.19 1.64
C PHE A 88 -7.03 -6.92 2.76
N LEU A 89 -6.59 -6.44 3.93
CA LEU A 89 -7.47 -6.13 5.05
C LEU A 89 -8.43 -4.98 4.74
N MET A 90 -7.93 -3.89 4.13
CA MET A 90 -8.79 -2.80 3.68
C MET A 90 -9.82 -3.27 2.64
N THR A 91 -9.42 -4.18 1.74
CA THR A 91 -10.34 -4.78 0.76
C THR A 91 -11.41 -5.60 1.46
N ALA A 92 -11.05 -6.43 2.44
CA ALA A 92 -12.01 -7.17 3.26
C ALA A 92 -13.02 -6.23 3.92
N ALA A 93 -12.58 -5.09 4.47
CA ALA A 93 -13.48 -4.06 5.02
C ALA A 93 -14.39 -3.43 3.95
N ILE A 94 -13.89 -3.17 2.73
CA ILE A 94 -14.73 -2.64 1.63
C ILE A 94 -15.87 -3.62 1.30
N PHE A 95 -15.56 -4.92 1.27
CA PHE A 95 -16.50 -5.97 0.88
C PHE A 95 -17.26 -6.62 2.04
N ALA A 96 -17.03 -6.20 3.29
CA ALA A 96 -17.61 -6.83 4.49
C ALA A 96 -19.14 -6.98 4.45
N HIS A 97 -19.82 -6.08 3.73
CA HIS A 97 -21.28 -6.03 3.62
C HIS A 97 -21.82 -6.65 2.33
N GLY A 98 -20.98 -7.35 1.56
CA GLY A 98 -21.33 -7.93 0.26
C GLY A 98 -21.56 -6.89 -0.85
N ARG A 99 -21.38 -5.61 -0.56
CA ARG A 99 -21.51 -4.49 -1.51
C ARG A 99 -20.42 -3.47 -1.26
N VAL A 100 -19.86 -2.95 -2.34
CA VAL A 100 -18.86 -1.87 -2.30
C VAL A 100 -19.56 -0.55 -1.99
N GLN A 101 -19.07 0.15 -0.98
CA GLN A 101 -19.58 1.47 -0.58
C GLN A 101 -18.55 2.55 -0.91
N LEU A 102 -18.98 3.61 -1.60
CA LEU A 102 -18.07 4.68 -2.04
C LEU A 102 -17.25 5.30 -0.89
N PRO A 103 -17.81 5.59 0.30
CA PRO A 103 -17.03 6.13 1.41
C PRO A 103 -15.87 5.22 1.85
N ARG A 104 -16.06 3.90 1.78
CA ARG A 104 -15.01 2.92 2.12
C ARG A 104 -13.89 2.90 1.10
N VAL A 105 -14.23 3.05 -0.18
CA VAL A 105 -13.23 3.14 -1.27
C VAL A 105 -12.44 4.44 -1.16
N GLU A 106 -13.09 5.56 -0.86
CA GLU A 106 -12.41 6.84 -0.66
C GLU A 106 -11.50 6.81 0.57
N ALA A 107 -11.98 6.25 1.68
CA ALA A 107 -11.18 6.03 2.89
C ALA A 107 -9.98 5.12 2.62
N SER A 108 -10.16 4.01 1.90
CA SER A 108 -9.06 3.09 1.60
C SER A 108 -7.99 3.74 0.72
N ARG A 109 -8.37 4.59 -0.24
CA ARG A 109 -7.42 5.37 -1.05
C ARG A 109 -6.65 6.40 -0.23
N LYS A 110 -7.28 6.99 0.79
CA LYS A 110 -6.59 7.90 1.71
C LYS A 110 -5.58 7.14 2.55
N VAL A 111 -6.01 6.03 3.17
CA VAL A 111 -5.16 5.19 4.03
C VAL A 111 -4.02 4.56 3.22
N ALA A 112 -4.28 4.04 2.02
CA ALA A 112 -3.24 3.46 1.15
C ALA A 112 -2.15 4.46 0.78
N ARG A 113 -2.49 5.74 0.59
CA ARG A 113 -1.49 6.80 0.37
C ARG A 113 -0.63 7.03 1.61
N THR A 114 -1.26 7.10 2.78
CA THR A 114 -0.56 7.25 4.06
C THR A 114 0.39 6.10 4.34
N LEU A 115 0.02 4.87 3.96
CA LEU A 115 0.85 3.68 4.15
C LEU A 115 1.95 3.49 3.09
N GLY A 116 1.98 4.33 2.05
CA GLY A 116 2.88 4.12 0.91
C GLY A 116 2.52 2.90 0.06
N CYS A 117 1.26 2.44 0.13
CA CYS A 117 0.72 1.32 -0.66
C CYS A 117 0.25 1.73 -2.06
N HIS A 118 0.44 2.99 -2.47
CA HIS A 118 0.21 3.39 -3.86
C HIS A 118 1.31 2.84 -4.76
N GLU A 119 0.97 2.30 -5.92
CA GLU A 119 1.95 2.16 -7.00
C GLU A 119 2.36 3.57 -7.41
N GLY A 120 3.60 3.93 -7.05
CA GLY A 120 4.28 5.02 -7.69
C GLY A 120 4.54 4.65 -9.14
N SER A 121 3.53 4.79 -10.00
CA SER A 121 3.80 5.14 -11.38
C SER A 121 4.25 6.61 -11.37
N SER A 122 5.48 6.83 -10.89
CA SER A 122 6.33 7.86 -11.47
C SER A 122 6.75 7.35 -12.86
N MET A 123 5.77 7.15 -13.73
CA MET A 123 6.03 7.20 -15.15
C MET A 123 6.21 8.68 -15.42
N THR A 124 7.42 9.17 -15.17
CA THR A 124 7.90 10.37 -15.85
C THR A 124 7.74 10.02 -17.32
N TYR A 125 6.66 10.51 -17.93
CA TYR A 125 6.64 10.71 -19.36
C TYR A 125 7.78 11.69 -19.61
N SER A 126 8.98 11.16 -19.84
CA SER A 126 10.06 11.92 -20.44
C SER A 126 9.48 12.50 -21.71
N THR A 127 9.20 13.80 -21.66
CA THR A 127 8.81 14.62 -22.79
C THR A 127 9.69 14.23 -23.97
N LEU A 128 9.09 13.60 -24.98
CA LEU A 128 9.72 13.46 -26.28
C LEU A 128 10.09 14.88 -26.74
N PRO A 129 11.34 15.16 -27.14
CA PRO A 129 11.66 16.45 -27.72
C PRO A 129 10.83 16.61 -28.98
N ALA A 130 9.91 17.57 -28.95
CA ALA A 130 9.15 18.02 -30.09
C ALA A 130 10.05 18.87 -30.98
N ASP A 131 10.96 18.23 -31.71
CA ASP A 131 11.76 18.89 -32.74
C ASP A 131 11.96 17.97 -33.94
N ALA A 132 11.03 18.06 -34.89
CA ALA A 132 11.31 17.89 -36.32
C ALA A 132 10.14 18.48 -37.13
N ASN A 133 9.88 19.77 -36.96
CA ASN A 133 9.27 20.56 -38.03
C ASN A 133 10.43 21.10 -38.88
N SER A 134 10.74 20.44 -39.99
CA SER A 134 11.43 21.10 -41.10
C SER A 134 10.61 20.87 -42.36
N SER A 135 9.78 21.88 -42.60
CA SER A 135 8.99 22.10 -43.80
C SER A 135 9.88 22.06 -45.04
N GLY A 136 9.60 21.14 -45.96
CA GLY A 136 10.04 21.25 -47.35
C GLY A 136 8.96 21.99 -48.15
N PRO A 137 9.30 23.00 -48.98
CA PRO A 137 8.29 23.74 -49.72
C PRO A 137 7.71 22.91 -50.86
N CYS A 138 6.39 23.02 -51.02
CA CYS A 138 5.68 22.59 -52.21
C CYS A 138 6.15 23.43 -53.42
N GLU A 139 6.96 22.86 -54.31
CA GLU A 139 7.11 23.41 -55.66
C GLU A 139 5.98 22.88 -56.55
N SER A 140 5.18 23.84 -57.03
CA SER A 140 4.17 23.64 -58.05
C SER A 140 4.63 24.36 -59.31
N GLY A 141 4.76 23.61 -60.42
CA GLY A 141 4.52 24.12 -61.77
C GLY A 141 5.70 24.44 -62.69
N GLN A 142 5.58 23.86 -63.91
CA GLN A 142 5.92 24.39 -65.24
C GLN A 142 7.21 23.96 -65.97
N SER A 143 6.95 23.11 -66.99
CA SER A 143 7.31 23.24 -68.41
C SER A 143 8.76 23.07 -68.89
N SER A 144 8.98 22.02 -69.70
CA SER A 144 9.23 22.11 -71.15
C SER A 144 8.96 20.77 -71.82
#